data_AF-C4L713-F1
#
_entry.id   AF-C4L713-F1
#
_cell.length_a   1.000
_cell.length_b   1.000
_cell.length_c   1.000
_cell.angle_alpha   90.00
_cell.angle_beta   90.00
_cell.angle_gamma   90.00
#
_symmetry.space_group_name_H-M   'P 1'
#
loop_
_entity.id
_entity.type
_entity.pdbx_description
1 polymer ?
#
loop_
_entity_poly.entity_id
_entity_poly.type
_entity_poly.pdbx_seq_one_letter_code
_entity_poly.pdbx_strand_id
1 'polypeptide(L)'
;MRKQYLTCIACILVLLFVSHPMHFYATEHAKCEACGTEEPGDEEVSPDEPLDEEVPVADSEQETSESEPAQEPSSTGAEAAPSTPSQDTEPRSEEGLSVLDPVPEPPEIEQDPVPVEGEDEEASTAESDDLETSEPTETTDSIQANGLLGVSLLSEISLSGAYSDRVELTLTGQGVLDLNLLKDRFVIFQIPSALMPYLDESSLAGSYEIPALIGVNRGTIATNQWVVDEAREQVYFRANQLLSVSVLNPKQYQFKLSFRLNRLPLGTPQAHTFYGHMTNELVRIDLLSDGRDAWTLETEGPIFQLNVPSAIDFGSVSIRPSGQQIYRDQAMTVTVSHLRALGYAWRLTATATPLTSSGGHTLTDTVFFKREDGTIVSLEQGVQVIAEGTMTEQATPLTYGPTDGIFLNVQSQLPQPTTYQTTINWTLVSAP
;
A
#
# COMPACT_ATOMS: atom_id res chain seq x y z
N MET A 1 -17.81 69.08 19.69
CA MET A 1 -17.30 67.95 20.51
C MET A 1 -17.46 66.67 19.69
N ARG A 2 -16.57 65.66 19.82
CA ARG A 2 -16.70 64.21 19.41
C ARG A 2 -17.64 63.86 18.22
N LYS A 3 -17.25 63.24 17.10
CA LYS A 3 -16.02 62.54 16.60
C LYS A 3 -15.94 62.79 15.07
N GLN A 4 -14.78 63.03 14.45
CA GLN A 4 -13.89 62.04 13.79
C GLN A 4 -14.64 61.04 12.89
N TYR A 5 -14.60 61.16 11.55
CA TYR A 5 -13.49 60.94 10.58
C TYR A 5 -13.24 59.45 10.24
N LEU A 6 -13.48 59.09 8.97
CA LEU A 6 -12.80 58.00 8.26
C LEU A 6 -12.83 58.26 6.74
N THR A 7 -11.70 58.10 6.05
CA THR A 7 -11.53 58.33 4.59
C THR A 7 -10.26 57.57 4.14
N CYS A 8 -10.04 57.48 2.81
CA CYS A 8 -9.06 56.65 2.08
C CYS A 8 -9.56 55.22 1.84
N ILE A 9 -9.79 54.73 0.62
CA ILE A 9 -9.06 54.76 -0.68
C ILE A 9 -8.01 53.64 -0.79
N ALA A 10 -8.30 52.67 -1.66
CA ALA A 10 -7.32 51.95 -2.48
C ALA A 10 -8.03 51.36 -3.72
N CYS A 11 -7.48 51.60 -4.90
CA CYS A 11 -7.77 50.86 -6.15
C CYS A 11 -6.45 50.25 -6.66
N ILE A 12 -6.50 49.56 -7.82
CA ILE A 12 -5.36 48.91 -8.50
C ILE A 12 -4.99 47.57 -7.81
N LEU A 13 -5.27 46.42 -8.42
CA LEU A 13 -4.48 45.90 -9.54
C LEU A 13 -5.30 45.09 -10.56
N VAL A 14 -4.89 45.16 -11.83
CA VAL A 14 -5.32 44.27 -12.92
C VAL A 14 -4.08 43.78 -13.63
N LEU A 15 -3.79 42.47 -13.61
CA LEU A 15 -2.84 41.84 -14.53
C LEU A 15 -3.24 40.37 -14.78
N LEU A 16 -3.41 40.07 -16.08
CA LEU A 16 -3.14 38.80 -16.76
C LEU A 16 -3.41 37.47 -16.03
N PHE A 17 -4.44 36.76 -16.52
CA PHE A 17 -4.27 35.34 -16.86
C PHE A 17 -4.82 35.10 -18.27
N VAL A 18 -4.06 34.36 -19.08
CA VAL A 18 -4.43 33.95 -20.44
C VAL A 18 -4.75 32.46 -20.40
N SER A 19 -5.90 32.08 -20.94
CA SER A 19 -6.26 30.66 -21.13
C SER A 19 -6.90 30.47 -22.50
N HIS A 20 -6.38 29.50 -23.26
CA HIS A 20 -6.92 29.13 -24.57
C HIS A 20 -8.13 28.21 -24.41
N PRO A 21 -9.21 28.37 -25.21
CA PRO A 21 -10.24 27.36 -25.33
C PRO A 21 -9.72 26.20 -26.20
N MET A 22 -9.71 24.98 -25.68
CA MET A 22 -9.48 23.79 -26.50
C MET A 22 -10.82 23.30 -27.08
N HIS A 23 -10.84 22.97 -28.38
CA HIS A 23 -12.05 22.47 -29.04
C HIS A 23 -12.36 21.03 -28.62
N PHE A 24 -13.55 20.78 -28.10
CA PHE A 24 -14.18 19.47 -28.19
C PHE A 24 -14.88 19.34 -29.55
N TYR A 25 -14.49 18.33 -30.32
CA TYR A 25 -15.29 17.85 -31.45
C TYR A 25 -16.27 16.80 -30.94
N ALA A 26 -17.56 17.04 -31.13
CA ALA A 26 -18.57 16.00 -31.04
C ALA A 26 -18.79 15.39 -32.43
N THR A 27 -18.95 14.07 -32.48
CA THR A 27 -19.37 13.36 -33.70
C THR A 27 -20.44 12.35 -33.33
N GLU A 28 -21.69 12.61 -33.75
CA GLU A 28 -22.77 11.63 -33.71
C GLU A 28 -22.72 10.71 -34.95
N HIS A 29 -23.72 9.82 -35.07
CA HIS A 29 -23.97 8.84 -36.14
C HIS A 29 -23.14 7.53 -36.07
N ALA A 30 -23.70 6.36 -36.42
CA ALA A 30 -25.13 6.01 -36.49
C ALA A 30 -25.32 4.49 -36.41
N LYS A 31 -26.51 4.07 -35.97
CA LYS A 31 -26.98 2.68 -35.95
C LYS A 31 -27.19 2.14 -37.36
N CYS A 32 -26.64 0.96 -37.66
CA CYS A 32 -27.12 0.05 -38.72
C CYS A 32 -27.15 -1.39 -38.18
N GLU A 33 -28.05 -2.21 -38.71
CA GLU A 33 -28.33 -3.58 -38.26
C GLU A 33 -28.09 -4.61 -39.38
N ALA A 34 -28.04 -5.88 -38.96
CA ALA A 34 -28.31 -7.09 -39.75
C ALA A 34 -27.16 -7.81 -40.52
N CYS A 35 -26.99 -9.07 -40.11
CA CYS A 35 -26.76 -10.28 -40.92
C CYS A 35 -25.45 -10.49 -41.72
N GLY A 36 -24.80 -11.64 -41.46
CA GLY A 36 -24.05 -12.38 -42.49
C GLY A 36 -22.69 -12.93 -42.05
N THR A 37 -22.64 -14.18 -41.60
CA THR A 37 -21.40 -14.98 -41.61
C THR A 37 -21.77 -16.47 -41.79
N GLU A 38 -21.60 -16.97 -43.01
CA GLU A 38 -21.61 -18.42 -43.31
C GLU A 38 -20.16 -18.96 -43.29
N GLU A 39 -19.97 -20.23 -43.65
CA GLU A 39 -18.76 -21.02 -43.40
C GLU A 39 -17.45 -20.52 -44.06
N PRO A 40 -16.28 -20.90 -43.50
CA PRO A 40 -14.98 -20.65 -44.12
C PRO A 40 -14.77 -21.52 -45.37
N GLY A 41 -14.02 -21.00 -46.34
CA GLY A 41 -13.47 -21.77 -47.46
C GLY A 41 -11.96 -21.96 -47.31
N ASP A 42 -11.49 -23.19 -47.47
CA ASP A 42 -10.06 -23.50 -47.61
C ASP A 42 -9.51 -23.00 -48.94
N GLU A 43 -8.25 -22.52 -48.96
CA GLU A 43 -7.41 -22.63 -50.16
C GLU A 43 -5.91 -22.69 -49.79
N GLU A 44 -5.26 -23.80 -50.11
CA GLU A 44 -3.80 -23.97 -50.00
C GLU A 44 -3.09 -23.33 -51.20
N VAL A 45 -2.15 -22.40 -50.96
CA VAL A 45 -1.01 -22.20 -51.87
C VAL A 45 0.27 -21.94 -51.09
N SER A 46 1.33 -22.63 -51.48
CA SER A 46 2.74 -22.42 -51.12
C SER A 46 3.59 -22.98 -52.27
N PRO A 47 4.90 -22.72 -52.31
CA PRO A 47 5.64 -21.49 -51.97
C PRO A 47 6.35 -20.94 -53.23
N ASP A 48 7.19 -19.91 -53.10
CA ASP A 48 8.37 -19.79 -53.97
C ASP A 48 9.51 -19.02 -53.28
N GLU A 49 10.75 -19.21 -53.77
CA GLU A 49 12.01 -18.94 -53.04
C GLU A 49 12.86 -17.77 -53.63
N PRO A 50 14.05 -17.42 -53.09
CA PRO A 50 14.63 -16.08 -53.24
C PRO A 50 15.54 -15.89 -54.48
N LEU A 51 16.00 -14.65 -54.67
CA LEU A 51 17.22 -14.33 -55.43
C LEU A 51 18.07 -13.31 -54.67
N ASP A 52 19.38 -13.56 -54.66
CA ASP A 52 20.44 -12.62 -54.25
C ASP A 52 20.65 -11.50 -55.29
N GLU A 53 21.25 -10.38 -54.88
CA GLU A 53 22.21 -9.69 -55.76
C GLU A 53 23.28 -8.95 -54.94
N GLU A 54 24.50 -8.80 -55.50
CA GLU A 54 25.75 -8.63 -54.75
C GLU A 54 26.53 -7.35 -55.14
N VAL A 55 26.74 -6.43 -54.17
CA VAL A 55 27.84 -5.43 -54.12
C VAL A 55 27.98 -4.48 -55.37
N PRO A 56 29.07 -3.72 -55.65
CA PRO A 56 30.15 -3.12 -54.81
C PRO A 56 30.45 -1.60 -55.07
N VAL A 57 31.50 -1.10 -54.39
CA VAL A 57 32.40 0.05 -54.72
C VAL A 57 31.95 1.49 -54.39
N ALA A 58 32.70 2.11 -53.45
CA ALA A 58 33.22 3.48 -53.52
C ALA A 58 34.46 3.59 -52.58
N ASP A 59 35.40 4.51 -52.86
CA ASP A 59 36.74 4.57 -52.24
C ASP A 59 37.26 6.04 -52.19
N SER A 60 38.30 6.34 -51.40
CA SER A 60 38.96 7.66 -51.23
C SER A 60 38.11 8.72 -50.47
N GLU A 61 38.63 9.80 -49.84
CA GLU A 61 39.97 10.35 -49.55
C GLU A 61 39.99 10.72 -48.03
N GLN A 62 41.02 10.47 -47.22
CA GLN A 62 42.32 11.16 -47.08
C GLN A 62 42.26 12.71 -47.01
N GLU A 63 42.19 13.28 -45.79
CA GLU A 63 42.76 14.61 -45.49
C GLU A 63 43.70 14.55 -44.28
N THR A 64 44.71 15.44 -44.30
CA THR A 64 45.77 15.58 -43.29
C THR A 64 45.63 16.90 -42.54
N SER A 65 45.97 16.92 -41.25
CA SER A 65 46.46 18.15 -40.62
C SER A 65 47.45 17.87 -39.50
N GLU A 66 48.54 18.62 -39.54
CA GLU A 66 49.75 18.51 -38.73
C GLU A 66 49.94 19.84 -38.00
N SER A 67 50.24 19.82 -36.70
CA SER A 67 50.71 20.99 -35.94
C SER A 67 51.40 20.55 -34.65
N GLU A 68 52.59 21.11 -34.42
CA GLU A 68 53.53 20.77 -33.33
C GLU A 68 53.48 21.85 -32.18
N PRO A 69 54.37 21.92 -31.16
CA PRO A 69 53.90 22.05 -29.78
C PRO A 69 54.57 23.20 -28.97
N ALA A 70 54.66 23.00 -27.64
CA ALA A 70 55.38 23.81 -26.64
C ALA A 70 54.63 25.08 -26.14
N GLN A 71 54.90 25.65 -24.95
CA GLN A 71 56.05 25.50 -24.03
C GLN A 71 55.64 25.42 -22.54
N GLU A 72 56.56 24.94 -21.68
CA GLU A 72 56.56 25.21 -20.23
C GLU A 72 56.94 26.68 -19.92
N PRO A 73 56.71 27.15 -18.68
CA PRO A 73 57.88 27.56 -17.88
C PRO A 73 57.89 27.02 -16.44
N SER A 74 59.05 27.07 -15.77
CA SER A 74 59.35 26.34 -14.52
C SER A 74 60.02 27.20 -13.44
N SER A 75 59.77 26.88 -12.15
CA SER A 75 60.44 27.40 -10.92
C SER A 75 60.20 28.90 -10.61
N THR A 76 60.48 29.53 -9.45
CA THR A 76 61.09 29.25 -8.11
C THR A 76 60.43 30.26 -7.13
N GLY A 77 60.26 30.11 -5.80
CA GLY A 77 60.63 29.11 -4.76
C GLY A 77 60.48 29.72 -3.35
N ALA A 78 61.16 29.16 -2.33
CA ALA A 78 61.11 29.47 -0.87
C ALA A 78 59.78 29.10 -0.15
N GLU A 79 59.70 28.42 1.01
CA GLU A 79 60.60 28.15 2.15
C GLU A 79 60.63 29.22 3.26
N ALA A 80 59.76 29.05 4.28
CA ALA A 80 60.05 29.26 5.71
C ALA A 80 58.87 28.79 6.59
N ALA A 81 59.19 28.23 7.76
CA ALA A 81 58.29 27.99 8.91
C ALA A 81 59.04 28.46 10.18
N PRO A 82 58.52 28.33 11.42
CA PRO A 82 57.17 27.99 11.88
C PRO A 82 56.60 29.06 12.86
N SER A 83 55.38 28.87 13.38
CA SER A 83 54.98 29.41 14.69
C SER A 83 53.72 28.75 15.25
N THR A 84 53.84 28.14 16.43
CA THR A 84 52.74 27.77 17.34
C THR A 84 53.03 28.42 18.69
N PRO A 85 52.01 28.92 19.39
CA PRO A 85 51.95 28.68 20.83
C PRO A 85 50.57 28.19 21.29
N SER A 86 50.57 27.36 22.33
CA SER A 86 49.40 26.70 22.92
C SER A 86 48.57 27.61 23.83
N GLN A 87 47.28 27.32 23.95
CA GLN A 87 46.49 27.31 25.20
C GLN A 87 45.48 26.16 25.07
N ASP A 88 45.56 25.11 25.89
CA ASP A 88 45.05 24.97 27.27
C ASP A 88 43.54 24.74 27.35
N THR A 89 43.14 23.47 27.52
CA THR A 89 42.05 23.00 28.41
C THR A 89 42.25 21.51 28.64
N GLU A 90 42.30 21.08 29.91
CA GLU A 90 42.53 19.68 30.31
C GLU A 90 41.28 18.78 30.20
N PRO A 91 41.44 17.45 30.13
CA PRO A 91 40.33 16.50 30.25
C PRO A 91 39.87 16.34 31.70
N ARG A 92 38.55 16.27 31.93
CA ARG A 92 38.00 15.84 33.23
C ARG A 92 37.65 14.36 33.20
N SER A 93 38.55 13.54 33.71
CA SER A 93 38.22 12.18 34.14
C SER A 93 37.57 12.22 35.52
N GLU A 94 36.39 11.60 35.68
CA GLU A 94 35.87 11.23 37.00
C GLU A 94 35.44 9.76 36.98
N GLU A 95 36.08 8.96 37.82
CA GLU A 95 35.74 7.56 38.04
C GLU A 95 34.48 7.46 38.92
N GLY A 96 33.38 6.98 38.35
CA GLY A 96 32.10 6.81 39.04
C GLY A 96 31.75 5.34 39.25
N LEU A 97 32.35 4.69 40.25
CA LEU A 97 31.99 3.32 40.65
C LEU A 97 30.55 3.26 41.15
N SER A 98 29.74 2.40 40.52
CA SER A 98 28.49 1.88 41.08
C SER A 98 28.40 0.39 40.78
N VAL A 99 28.26 -0.41 41.84
CA VAL A 99 28.15 -1.87 41.81
C VAL A 99 26.98 -2.23 42.72
N LEU A 100 26.25 -3.30 42.38
CA LEU A 100 24.99 -3.74 43.03
C LEU A 100 23.79 -2.83 42.66
N ASP A 101 22.55 -3.31 42.57
CA ASP A 101 21.97 -4.60 43.00
C ASP A 101 21.21 -5.34 41.87
N PRO A 102 20.89 -6.65 42.03
CA PRO A 102 20.22 -7.45 41.00
C PRO A 102 18.70 -7.17 40.86
N VAL A 103 18.16 -7.52 39.69
CA VAL A 103 16.72 -7.52 39.42
C VAL A 103 16.03 -8.63 40.25
N PRO A 104 14.94 -8.35 40.98
CA PRO A 104 14.18 -9.38 41.68
C PRO A 104 13.37 -10.24 40.71
N GLU A 105 13.44 -11.56 40.89
CA GLU A 105 12.58 -12.51 40.19
C GLU A 105 11.12 -12.40 40.69
N PRO A 106 10.11 -12.64 39.83
CA PRO A 106 8.72 -12.74 40.27
C PRO A 106 8.53 -14.02 41.11
N PRO A 107 7.68 -14.00 42.15
CA PRO A 107 7.48 -15.17 43.00
C PRO A 107 6.79 -16.31 42.25
N GLU A 108 7.30 -17.53 42.43
CA GLU A 108 6.60 -18.75 42.06
C GLU A 108 5.28 -18.86 42.85
N ILE A 109 4.19 -19.21 42.18
CA ILE A 109 2.90 -19.43 42.83
C ILE A 109 2.80 -20.93 43.15
N GLU A 110 3.12 -21.29 44.40
CA GLU A 110 2.80 -22.61 44.95
C GLU A 110 1.28 -22.82 44.92
N GLN A 111 0.82 -23.80 44.14
CA GLN A 111 -0.57 -24.27 44.17
C GLN A 111 -0.64 -25.61 44.92
N ASP A 112 -0.91 -25.54 46.22
CA ASP A 112 -1.21 -26.71 47.04
C ASP A 112 -2.56 -27.34 46.59
N PRO A 113 -2.72 -28.68 46.69
CA PRO A 113 -3.86 -29.37 46.10
C PRO A 113 -5.13 -29.28 46.96
N VAL A 114 -6.27 -29.10 46.30
CA VAL A 114 -7.61 -29.22 46.90
C VAL A 114 -8.13 -30.67 46.70
N PRO A 115 -8.82 -31.31 47.67
CA PRO A 115 -8.98 -32.77 47.68
C PRO A 115 -10.01 -33.34 46.71
N VAL A 116 -9.88 -34.65 46.45
CA VAL A 116 -10.90 -35.49 45.82
C VAL A 116 -11.70 -36.22 46.92
N GLU A 117 -12.99 -35.91 47.00
CA GLU A 117 -14.09 -36.68 47.63
C GLU A 117 -15.40 -35.96 47.21
N GLY A 118 -16.52 -36.63 46.96
CA GLY A 118 -16.78 -38.06 46.94
C GLY A 118 -18.18 -38.33 46.37
N GLU A 119 -18.41 -39.58 46.00
CA GLU A 119 -19.61 -40.21 45.42
C GLU A 119 -20.97 -39.71 45.94
N ASP A 120 -21.98 -39.71 45.05
CA ASP A 120 -23.18 -40.51 45.27
C ASP A 120 -23.88 -40.84 43.95
N GLU A 121 -24.43 -42.05 43.85
CA GLU A 121 -25.25 -42.52 42.73
C GLU A 121 -26.73 -42.14 42.95
N GLU A 122 -27.53 -42.16 41.88
CA GLU A 122 -28.76 -42.98 41.81
C GLU A 122 -29.38 -42.90 40.41
N ALA A 123 -30.18 -43.91 40.05
CA ALA A 123 -30.68 -44.11 38.69
C ALA A 123 -32.21 -44.21 38.60
N SER A 124 -32.79 -43.72 37.51
CA SER A 124 -34.06 -44.27 37.02
C SER A 124 -34.34 -44.00 35.53
N THR A 125 -34.38 -45.11 34.79
CA THR A 125 -35.58 -45.66 34.10
C THR A 125 -36.33 -44.81 33.06
N ALA A 126 -36.87 -45.48 32.04
CA ALA A 126 -37.41 -44.91 30.80
C ALA A 126 -38.94 -45.09 30.64
N GLU A 127 -39.42 -44.92 29.39
CA GLU A 127 -40.81 -45.13 28.88
C GLU A 127 -41.85 -44.04 29.30
N SER A 128 -42.84 -43.66 28.46
CA SER A 128 -43.08 -43.88 27.02
C SER A 128 -44.17 -42.92 26.45
N ASP A 129 -44.47 -43.06 25.15
CA ASP A 129 -45.75 -42.77 24.44
C ASP A 129 -46.29 -41.33 24.23
N ASP A 130 -46.08 -40.86 22.99
CA ASP A 130 -47.07 -40.69 21.89
C ASP A 130 -48.22 -39.64 21.92
N LEU A 131 -48.46 -39.04 20.74
CA LEU A 131 -49.55 -38.11 20.30
C LEU A 131 -49.69 -36.76 21.07
N GLU A 132 -50.06 -35.61 20.47
CA GLU A 132 -50.90 -35.33 19.29
C GLU A 132 -50.36 -34.21 18.35
N THR A 133 -51.01 -34.10 17.18
CA THR A 133 -50.83 -33.04 16.16
C THR A 133 -51.40 -31.68 16.60
N SER A 134 -50.75 -30.57 16.22
CA SER A 134 -51.35 -29.23 16.21
C SER A 134 -50.74 -28.36 15.10
N GLU A 135 -51.53 -27.42 14.56
CA GLU A 135 -51.19 -26.62 13.38
C GLU A 135 -50.25 -25.44 13.70
N PRO A 136 -49.38 -25.00 12.76
CA PRO A 136 -48.50 -23.86 12.97
C PRO A 136 -49.29 -22.54 12.91
N THR A 137 -49.50 -21.91 14.06
CA THR A 137 -50.03 -20.54 14.13
C THR A 137 -48.87 -19.55 14.06
N GLU A 138 -48.77 -18.78 12.98
CA GLU A 138 -47.80 -17.69 12.87
C GLU A 138 -47.95 -16.70 14.03
N THR A 139 -46.96 -16.66 14.93
CA THR A 139 -46.83 -15.63 15.96
C THR A 139 -45.46 -15.00 15.78
N THR A 140 -45.42 -13.77 15.28
CA THR A 140 -44.17 -12.99 15.16
C THR A 140 -43.71 -12.52 16.54
N ASP A 141 -43.01 -13.38 17.27
CA ASP A 141 -42.40 -13.03 18.54
C ASP A 141 -41.32 -11.96 18.34
N SER A 142 -41.65 -10.73 18.73
CA SER A 142 -40.70 -9.64 18.81
C SER A 142 -39.79 -9.85 20.02
N ILE A 143 -38.61 -10.43 19.80
CA ILE A 143 -37.61 -10.69 20.85
C ILE A 143 -37.25 -9.37 21.53
N GLN A 144 -37.77 -9.15 22.75
CA GLN A 144 -37.41 -8.01 23.59
C GLN A 144 -36.01 -8.19 24.16
N ALA A 145 -35.01 -7.67 23.44
CA ALA A 145 -33.62 -7.61 23.87
C ALA A 145 -33.44 -6.63 25.06
N ASN A 146 -33.79 -7.09 26.26
CA ASN A 146 -33.52 -6.39 27.52
C ASN A 146 -31.99 -6.33 27.76
N GLY A 147 -31.34 -5.21 27.41
CA GLY A 147 -29.92 -5.02 27.72
C GLY A 147 -29.26 -3.74 27.19
N LEU A 148 -29.62 -3.26 26.00
CA LEU A 148 -28.96 -2.11 25.34
C LEU A 148 -29.95 -0.98 25.00
N LEU A 149 -30.22 -0.13 25.98
CA LEU A 149 -31.04 1.09 25.84
C LEU A 149 -30.29 2.17 25.04
N GLY A 150 -30.35 2.10 23.71
CA GLY A 150 -29.76 3.13 22.85
C GLY A 150 -30.09 2.98 21.36
N VAL A 151 -30.28 1.76 20.86
CA VAL A 151 -30.63 1.51 19.45
C VAL A 151 -32.15 1.50 19.28
N SER A 152 -32.72 2.61 18.79
CA SER A 152 -34.10 2.60 18.31
C SER A 152 -34.20 1.76 17.04
N LEU A 153 -35.08 0.74 17.02
CA LEU A 153 -35.26 -0.12 15.86
C LEU A 153 -35.90 0.65 14.68
N LEU A 154 -35.05 1.25 13.86
CA LEU A 154 -35.39 1.66 12.50
C LEU A 154 -35.48 0.39 11.65
N SER A 155 -36.71 -0.08 11.46
CA SER A 155 -37.02 -1.35 10.81
C SER A 155 -36.50 -1.40 9.38
N GLU A 156 -35.72 -2.43 9.04
CA GLU A 156 -35.10 -2.64 7.73
C GLU A 156 -34.18 -1.49 7.30
N ILE A 157 -32.92 -1.60 7.75
CA ILE A 157 -31.79 -0.90 7.17
C ILE A 157 -31.17 -1.79 6.09
N SER A 158 -30.65 -1.19 5.02
CA SER A 158 -29.76 -1.86 4.07
C SER A 158 -28.64 -0.95 3.58
N LEU A 159 -27.46 -1.53 3.36
CA LEU A 159 -26.34 -0.87 2.71
C LEU A 159 -26.18 -1.42 1.29
N SER A 160 -25.92 -0.53 0.33
CA SER A 160 -25.37 -0.90 -0.97
C SER A 160 -24.23 0.03 -1.32
N GLY A 161 -23.33 -0.40 -2.21
CA GLY A 161 -22.22 0.43 -2.64
C GLY A 161 -21.70 0.09 -4.03
N ALA A 162 -20.78 0.93 -4.49
CA ALA A 162 -20.06 0.78 -5.74
C ALA A 162 -18.62 1.31 -5.59
N TYR A 163 -17.72 0.87 -6.47
CA TYR A 163 -16.35 1.37 -6.52
C TYR A 163 -15.89 1.57 -7.98
N SER A 164 -15.22 2.70 -8.23
CA SER A 164 -14.60 3.03 -9.51
C SER A 164 -13.33 3.88 -9.28
N ASP A 165 -13.42 5.21 -9.31
CA ASP A 165 -12.41 6.14 -8.77
C ASP A 165 -12.75 6.58 -7.33
N ARG A 166 -13.97 6.30 -6.89
CA ARG A 166 -14.52 6.60 -5.56
C ARG A 166 -15.21 5.36 -5.02
N VAL A 167 -15.20 5.20 -3.70
CA VAL A 167 -16.15 4.33 -2.99
C VAL A 167 -17.42 5.15 -2.79
N GLU A 168 -18.56 4.64 -3.27
CA GLU A 168 -19.87 5.21 -2.99
C GLU A 168 -20.65 4.23 -2.12
N LEU A 169 -21.08 4.69 -0.93
CA LEU A 169 -21.91 3.94 0.01
C LEU A 169 -23.29 4.60 0.10
N THR A 170 -24.34 3.81 -0.10
CA THR A 170 -25.74 4.24 -0.05
C THR A 170 -26.45 3.48 1.06
N LEU A 171 -26.51 4.11 2.23
CA LEU A 171 -27.33 3.66 3.35
C LEU A 171 -28.80 3.96 3.06
N THR A 172 -29.63 2.93 3.11
CA THR A 172 -31.09 3.02 2.97
C THR A 172 -31.73 2.49 4.24
N GLY A 173 -32.90 2.99 4.61
CA GLY A 173 -33.71 2.32 5.61
C GLY A 173 -35.15 2.80 5.66
N GLN A 174 -36.00 2.05 6.36
CA GLN A 174 -37.36 2.45 6.68
C GLN A 174 -37.47 2.79 8.18
N GLY A 175 -38.52 3.51 8.55
CA GLY A 175 -38.84 3.67 9.97
C GLY A 175 -40.12 4.46 10.23
N VAL A 176 -40.57 4.36 11.48
CA VAL A 176 -41.39 5.40 12.11
C VAL A 176 -40.44 6.14 13.04
N LEU A 177 -39.95 7.29 12.60
CA LEU A 177 -38.97 8.06 13.37
C LEU A 177 -39.64 8.68 14.59
N ASP A 178 -39.21 8.28 15.79
CA ASP A 178 -39.75 8.85 17.01
C ASP A 178 -39.43 10.35 17.13
N LEU A 179 -40.45 11.12 17.52
CA LEU A 179 -40.43 12.56 17.53
C LEU A 179 -40.01 13.06 18.91
N ASN A 180 -38.84 13.72 18.94
CA ASN A 180 -38.41 14.60 20.03
C ASN A 180 -37.87 13.93 21.33
N LEU A 181 -37.70 12.61 21.38
CA LEU A 181 -37.06 11.91 22.51
C LEU A 181 -35.53 11.70 22.37
N LEU A 182 -35.00 11.76 21.14
CA LEU A 182 -33.61 11.40 20.82
C LEU A 182 -32.84 12.65 20.40
N LYS A 183 -31.90 13.09 21.26
CA LYS A 183 -31.19 14.39 21.13
C LYS A 183 -30.08 14.38 20.09
N ASP A 184 -29.38 13.25 19.98
CA ASP A 184 -28.34 13.01 18.99
C ASP A 184 -28.73 11.83 18.11
N ARG A 185 -28.44 11.95 16.81
CA ARG A 185 -28.64 10.89 15.82
C ARG A 185 -27.46 10.89 14.86
N PHE A 186 -26.78 9.76 14.76
CA PHE A 186 -25.62 9.57 13.91
C PHE A 186 -26.02 8.70 12.71
N VAL A 187 -25.59 9.14 11.53
CA VAL A 187 -25.44 8.28 10.35
C VAL A 187 -23.99 7.83 10.39
N ILE A 188 -23.74 6.53 10.58
CA ILE A 188 -22.42 5.95 10.75
C ILE A 188 -22.14 5.02 9.57
N PHE A 189 -20.99 5.19 8.93
CA PHE A 189 -20.39 4.21 8.03
C PHE A 189 -19.11 3.68 8.68
N GLN A 190 -19.01 2.37 8.86
CA GLN A 190 -17.79 1.73 9.35
C GLN A 190 -16.93 1.33 8.15
N ILE A 191 -15.68 1.77 8.17
CA ILE A 191 -14.67 1.61 7.12
C ILE A 191 -13.73 0.47 7.57
N PRO A 192 -13.43 -0.53 6.73
CA PRO A 192 -12.45 -1.55 7.07
C PRO A 192 -11.10 -0.95 7.50
N SER A 193 -10.55 -1.43 8.61
CA SER A 193 -9.25 -0.98 9.16
C SER A 193 -8.11 -0.97 8.15
N ALA A 194 -8.09 -1.94 7.23
CA ALA A 194 -7.12 -2.03 6.13
C ALA A 194 -7.22 -0.91 5.08
N LEU A 195 -8.34 -0.16 5.04
CA LEU A 195 -8.60 0.95 4.13
C LEU A 195 -8.55 2.32 4.82
N MET A 196 -8.75 2.39 6.14
CA MET A 196 -8.79 3.64 6.90
C MET A 196 -7.55 4.52 6.71
N PRO A 197 -6.29 4.01 6.73
CA PRO A 197 -5.07 4.81 6.48
C PRO A 197 -4.92 5.34 5.05
N TYR A 198 -5.84 5.00 4.14
CA TYR A 198 -5.84 5.45 2.75
C TYR A 198 -7.04 6.34 2.41
N LEU A 199 -7.96 6.58 3.35
CA LEU A 199 -9.09 7.49 3.17
C LEU A 199 -8.60 8.90 2.82
N ASP A 200 -9.04 9.44 1.69
CA ASP A 200 -8.88 10.87 1.39
C ASP A 200 -10.00 11.65 2.09
N GLU A 201 -9.75 12.10 3.32
CA GLU A 201 -10.71 12.93 4.07
C GLU A 201 -11.16 14.17 3.28
N SER A 202 -10.26 14.77 2.49
CA SER A 202 -10.56 15.98 1.71
C SER A 202 -11.58 15.71 0.59
N SER A 203 -11.69 14.45 0.16
CA SER A 203 -12.67 14.01 -0.82
C SER A 203 -14.07 13.74 -0.24
N LEU A 204 -14.23 13.66 1.09
CA LEU A 204 -15.49 13.26 1.73
C LEU A 204 -16.63 14.15 1.25
N ALA A 205 -17.65 13.52 0.67
CA ALA A 205 -18.86 14.17 0.20
C ALA A 205 -20.05 13.26 0.47
N GLY A 206 -21.23 13.84 0.56
CA GLY A 206 -22.45 13.05 0.69
C GLY A 206 -23.72 13.78 0.32
N SER A 207 -24.82 13.05 0.42
CA SER A 207 -26.17 13.59 0.27
C SER A 207 -27.16 12.83 1.13
N TYR A 208 -28.33 13.42 1.32
CA TYR A 208 -29.47 12.77 1.95
C TYR A 208 -30.71 12.96 1.09
N GLU A 209 -31.60 11.97 1.16
CA GLU A 209 -32.95 12.02 0.63
C GLU A 209 -33.88 11.45 1.71
N ILE A 210 -34.71 12.32 2.30
CA ILE A 210 -35.55 11.98 3.46
C ILE A 210 -36.98 12.46 3.25
N PRO A 211 -38.01 11.72 3.69
CA PRO A 211 -39.41 12.15 3.57
C PRO A 211 -39.65 13.42 4.39
N ALA A 212 -40.51 14.30 3.88
CA ALA A 212 -40.93 15.53 4.57
C ALA A 212 -42.47 15.57 4.70
N LEU A 213 -42.99 16.50 5.51
CA LEU A 213 -44.45 16.74 5.60
C LEU A 213 -45.13 17.01 4.24
N ILE A 214 -44.37 17.55 3.28
CA ILE A 214 -44.78 17.73 1.89
C ILE A 214 -43.62 17.29 0.99
N GLY A 215 -43.77 16.13 0.36
CA GLY A 215 -42.78 15.58 -0.58
C GLY A 215 -41.51 15.06 0.12
N VAL A 216 -40.36 15.40 -0.45
CA VAL A 216 -39.06 14.83 -0.07
C VAL A 216 -38.04 15.96 0.11
N ASN A 217 -37.35 15.95 1.24
CA ASN A 217 -36.24 16.86 1.52
C ASN A 217 -34.94 16.22 1.01
N ARG A 218 -34.18 16.96 0.20
CA ARG A 218 -32.91 16.55 -0.37
C ARG A 218 -31.85 17.60 -0.07
N GLY A 219 -30.64 17.16 0.26
CA GLY A 219 -29.51 18.06 0.44
C GLY A 219 -28.17 17.36 0.34
N THR A 220 -27.11 18.16 0.23
CA THR A 220 -25.72 17.70 0.27
C THR A 220 -25.16 17.76 1.69
N ILE A 221 -24.19 16.88 1.97
CA ILE A 221 -23.40 16.87 3.20
C ILE A 221 -21.97 17.19 2.80
N ALA A 222 -21.49 18.37 3.20
CA ALA A 222 -20.15 18.85 2.87
C ALA A 222 -19.06 18.11 3.68
N THR A 223 -17.85 18.10 3.15
CA THR A 223 -16.65 17.46 3.71
C THR A 223 -16.47 17.75 5.20
N ASN A 224 -16.60 19.02 5.61
CA ASN A 224 -16.45 19.48 6.99
C ASN A 224 -17.65 19.20 7.92
N GLN A 225 -18.67 18.46 7.44
CA GLN A 225 -19.80 17.97 8.24
C GLN A 225 -19.67 16.48 8.57
N TRP A 226 -18.82 15.76 7.84
CA TRP A 226 -18.38 14.43 8.20
C TRP A 226 -17.33 14.50 9.30
N VAL A 227 -17.31 13.50 10.17
CA VAL A 227 -16.27 13.30 11.19
C VAL A 227 -15.67 11.92 10.98
N VAL A 228 -14.35 11.87 10.89
CA VAL A 228 -13.57 10.63 10.83
C VAL A 228 -13.15 10.28 12.26
N ASP A 229 -13.33 9.03 12.64
CA ASP A 229 -12.95 8.46 13.94
C ASP A 229 -12.12 7.20 13.70
N GLU A 230 -10.81 7.38 13.49
CA GLU A 230 -9.86 6.30 13.26
C GLU A 230 -9.91 5.24 14.37
N ALA A 231 -10.11 5.66 15.63
CA ALA A 231 -10.15 4.78 16.79
C ALA A 231 -11.41 3.91 16.87
N ARG A 232 -12.46 4.24 16.10
CA ARG A 232 -13.67 3.42 15.90
C ARG A 232 -13.77 2.83 14.50
N GLU A 233 -12.83 3.13 13.62
CA GLU A 233 -12.84 2.75 12.20
C GLU A 233 -14.08 3.31 11.47
N GLN A 234 -14.49 4.54 11.79
CA GLN A 234 -15.79 5.11 11.38
C GLN A 234 -15.72 6.47 10.71
N VAL A 235 -16.65 6.71 9.79
CA VAL A 235 -16.98 8.00 9.19
C VAL A 235 -18.45 8.30 9.48
N TYR A 236 -18.75 9.40 10.18
CA TYR A 236 -20.11 9.68 10.64
C TYR A 236 -20.57 11.14 10.42
N PHE A 237 -21.88 11.32 10.39
CA PHE A 237 -22.56 12.62 10.27
C PHE A 237 -23.70 12.74 11.30
N ARG A 238 -23.90 13.96 11.85
CA ARG A 238 -24.94 14.23 12.88
C ARG A 238 -26.26 14.68 12.25
N ALA A 239 -27.23 13.78 12.16
CA ALA A 239 -28.54 14.00 11.55
C ALA A 239 -29.59 14.68 12.46
N ASN A 240 -29.18 15.22 13.62
CA ASN A 240 -30.03 15.78 14.68
C ASN A 240 -31.11 16.78 14.19
N GLN A 241 -30.84 17.52 13.11
CA GLN A 241 -31.77 18.52 12.56
C GLN A 241 -32.56 18.05 11.33
N LEU A 242 -32.05 17.06 10.58
CA LEU A 242 -32.63 16.68 9.29
C LEU A 242 -33.97 15.95 9.44
N LEU A 243 -34.04 15.02 10.39
CA LEU A 243 -35.13 14.05 10.49
C LEU A 243 -36.33 14.57 11.32
N SER A 244 -36.14 15.66 12.07
CA SER A 244 -36.93 15.98 13.26
C SER A 244 -38.38 16.44 13.05
N VAL A 245 -38.86 16.54 11.80
CA VAL A 245 -40.27 16.82 11.47
C VAL A 245 -40.75 16.01 10.25
N SER A 246 -40.70 14.68 10.38
CA SER A 246 -41.07 13.75 9.29
C SER A 246 -42.16 12.78 9.74
N VAL A 247 -43.42 13.04 9.36
CA VAL A 247 -44.51 12.06 9.46
C VAL A 247 -44.46 11.22 8.18
N LEU A 248 -43.70 10.12 8.22
CA LEU A 248 -43.10 9.54 7.01
C LEU A 248 -44.11 8.78 6.13
N ASN A 249 -44.44 9.37 4.98
CA ASN A 249 -44.97 8.65 3.82
C ASN A 249 -44.47 9.31 2.52
N PRO A 250 -43.60 8.68 1.71
CA PRO A 250 -43.03 7.33 1.87
C PRO A 250 -42.23 7.16 3.17
N LYS A 251 -42.02 5.91 3.61
CA LYS A 251 -41.34 5.58 4.88
C LYS A 251 -39.81 5.54 4.80
N GLN A 252 -39.26 5.62 3.59
CA GLN A 252 -37.88 5.30 3.29
C GLN A 252 -37.01 6.56 3.32
N TYR A 253 -35.87 6.48 4.01
CA TYR A 253 -34.79 7.46 3.96
C TYR A 253 -33.57 6.88 3.25
N GLN A 254 -32.72 7.76 2.73
CA GLN A 254 -31.44 7.42 2.12
C GLN A 254 -30.37 8.43 2.52
N PHE A 255 -29.18 7.93 2.85
CA PHE A 255 -27.96 8.71 3.06
C PHE A 255 -26.85 8.15 2.19
N LYS A 256 -26.14 9.03 1.48
CA LYS A 256 -25.00 8.67 0.64
C LYS A 256 -23.72 9.28 1.19
N LEU A 257 -22.68 8.47 1.20
CA LEU A 257 -21.29 8.85 1.46
C LEU A 257 -20.46 8.46 0.22
N SER A 258 -19.61 9.37 -0.25
CA SER A 258 -18.77 9.17 -1.43
C SER A 258 -17.38 9.73 -1.15
N PHE A 259 -16.33 8.91 -1.28
CA PHE A 259 -14.94 9.28 -0.97
C PHE A 259 -13.94 8.58 -1.89
N ARG A 260 -12.70 9.07 -1.90
CA ARG A 260 -11.56 8.45 -2.58
C ARG A 260 -10.70 7.69 -1.58
N LEU A 261 -10.05 6.65 -2.09
CA LEU A 261 -8.90 6.03 -1.45
C LEU A 261 -7.66 6.55 -2.19
N ASN A 262 -6.72 7.15 -1.46
CA ASN A 262 -5.47 7.68 -2.01
C ASN A 262 -4.61 6.59 -2.68
N ARG A 263 -4.69 5.37 -2.13
CA ARG A 263 -4.07 4.15 -2.63
C ARG A 263 -4.81 2.93 -2.06
N LEU A 264 -4.60 1.74 -2.62
CA LEU A 264 -5.11 0.48 -2.08
C LEU A 264 -4.03 -0.27 -1.26
N PRO A 265 -4.42 -1.11 -0.27
CA PRO A 265 -3.48 -2.00 0.41
C PRO A 265 -2.82 -2.96 -0.59
N LEU A 266 -1.52 -3.19 -0.43
CA LEU A 266 -0.74 -4.13 -1.25
C LEU A 266 -1.14 -5.58 -0.97
N GLY A 267 -1.18 -6.40 -2.03
CA GLY A 267 -1.32 -7.85 -1.91
C GLY A 267 -2.22 -8.51 -2.96
N THR A 268 -2.69 -9.71 -2.62
CA THR A 268 -3.69 -10.50 -3.35
C THR A 268 -5.06 -9.79 -3.38
N PRO A 269 -6.06 -10.33 -4.10
CA PRO A 269 -7.44 -9.89 -3.92
C PRO A 269 -7.87 -9.92 -2.44
N GLN A 270 -8.54 -8.85 -2.00
CA GLN A 270 -9.02 -8.68 -0.63
C GLN A 270 -10.48 -8.18 -0.63
N ALA A 271 -11.30 -8.86 0.17
CA ALA A 271 -12.67 -8.47 0.45
C ALA A 271 -12.71 -7.50 1.65
N HIS A 272 -13.35 -6.36 1.48
CA HIS A 272 -13.39 -5.27 2.44
C HIS A 272 -14.86 -4.91 2.75
N THR A 273 -15.36 -5.40 3.88
CA THR A 273 -16.78 -5.24 4.28
C THR A 273 -17.02 -3.92 5.01
N PHE A 274 -17.69 -2.99 4.34
CA PHE A 274 -18.22 -1.77 4.94
C PHE A 274 -19.54 -2.08 5.64
N TYR A 275 -19.85 -1.32 6.70
CA TYR A 275 -21.14 -1.35 7.39
C TYR A 275 -21.75 0.05 7.43
N GLY A 276 -23.08 0.17 7.50
CA GLY A 276 -23.78 1.45 7.50
C GLY A 276 -25.05 1.41 8.34
N HIS A 277 -25.14 2.25 9.36
CA HIS A 277 -26.28 2.22 10.29
C HIS A 277 -26.69 3.63 10.74
N MET A 278 -27.87 3.73 11.31
CA MET A 278 -28.32 4.91 12.05
C MET A 278 -28.50 4.59 13.54
N THR A 279 -27.91 5.39 14.41
CA THR A 279 -27.86 5.15 15.85
C THR A 279 -28.04 6.45 16.63
N ASN A 280 -28.35 6.35 17.93
CA ASN A 280 -28.41 7.53 18.82
C ASN A 280 -27.07 7.80 19.53
N GLU A 281 -26.11 6.88 19.43
CA GLU A 281 -24.77 6.94 20.03
C GLU A 281 -23.71 6.39 19.07
N LEU A 282 -22.44 6.77 19.26
CA LEU A 282 -21.30 6.27 18.47
C LEU A 282 -20.89 4.87 18.95
N VAL A 283 -21.38 3.84 18.26
CA VAL A 283 -21.18 2.43 18.57
C VAL A 283 -20.57 1.69 17.37
N ARG A 284 -19.90 0.56 17.61
CA ARG A 284 -19.41 -0.33 16.55
C ARG A 284 -20.58 -1.06 15.89
N ILE A 285 -20.65 -0.99 14.56
CA ILE A 285 -21.76 -1.52 13.76
C ILE A 285 -21.53 -3.00 13.42
N ASP A 286 -20.28 -3.42 13.27
CA ASP A 286 -19.90 -4.83 13.05
C ASP A 286 -20.39 -5.77 14.17
N LEU A 287 -20.68 -5.24 15.37
CA LEU A 287 -21.24 -5.97 16.51
C LEU A 287 -22.77 -5.98 16.57
N LEU A 288 -23.44 -5.23 15.69
CA LEU A 288 -24.89 -5.03 15.64
C LEU A 288 -25.50 -5.50 14.30
N SER A 289 -24.66 -5.67 13.28
CA SER A 289 -25.03 -6.03 11.91
C SER A 289 -25.74 -7.38 11.83
N ASP A 290 -26.81 -7.44 11.03
CA ASP A 290 -27.45 -8.69 10.60
C ASP A 290 -27.06 -9.09 9.17
N GLY A 291 -26.08 -8.38 8.59
CA GLY A 291 -25.58 -8.54 7.23
C GLY A 291 -26.34 -7.74 6.17
N ARG A 292 -27.52 -7.17 6.45
CA ARG A 292 -28.25 -6.32 5.49
C ARG A 292 -27.66 -4.92 5.40
N ASP A 293 -27.13 -4.42 6.52
CA ASP A 293 -26.42 -3.16 6.69
C ASP A 293 -24.95 -3.21 6.24
N ALA A 294 -24.52 -4.32 5.62
CA ALA A 294 -23.16 -4.55 5.15
C ALA A 294 -23.04 -4.50 3.61
N TRP A 295 -21.88 -4.07 3.10
CA TRP A 295 -21.53 -4.15 1.68
C TRP A 295 -20.04 -4.46 1.51
N THR A 296 -19.72 -5.47 0.71
CA THR A 296 -18.34 -5.92 0.48
C THR A 296 -17.78 -5.33 -0.80
N LEU A 297 -16.67 -4.62 -0.69
CA LEU A 297 -15.82 -4.27 -1.82
C LEU A 297 -14.78 -5.39 -2.03
N GLU A 298 -14.82 -6.05 -3.17
CA GLU A 298 -13.70 -6.86 -3.64
C GLU A 298 -12.70 -5.95 -4.35
N THR A 299 -11.50 -5.80 -3.77
CA THR A 299 -10.38 -5.15 -4.45
C THR A 299 -9.41 -6.19 -4.96
N GLU A 300 -8.90 -6.03 -6.17
CA GLU A 300 -7.66 -6.67 -6.55
C GLU A 300 -6.49 -5.74 -6.20
N GLY A 301 -5.69 -6.11 -5.20
CA GLY A 301 -4.58 -5.29 -4.72
C GLY A 301 -3.53 -4.96 -5.81
N PRO A 302 -2.70 -3.93 -5.58
CA PRO A 302 -1.49 -3.73 -6.34
C PRO A 302 -0.48 -4.84 -6.03
N ILE A 303 0.19 -5.31 -7.07
CA ILE A 303 1.15 -6.41 -7.03
C ILE A 303 2.49 -5.89 -7.53
N PHE A 304 3.53 -6.00 -6.71
CA PHE A 304 4.92 -5.77 -7.12
C PHE A 304 5.47 -7.03 -7.79
N GLN A 305 6.25 -6.85 -8.85
CA GLN A 305 6.88 -7.93 -9.61
C GLN A 305 8.39 -7.69 -9.70
N LEU A 306 9.15 -8.74 -9.47
CA LEU A 306 10.61 -8.74 -9.53
C LEU A 306 11.06 -9.87 -10.46
N ASN A 307 11.87 -9.53 -11.45
CA ASN A 307 12.57 -10.50 -12.29
C ASN A 307 14.09 -10.35 -12.08
N VAL A 308 14.75 -11.44 -11.70
CA VAL A 308 16.19 -11.53 -11.44
C VAL A 308 16.78 -12.71 -12.22
N PRO A 309 18.05 -12.66 -12.64
CA PRO A 309 18.72 -13.83 -13.22
C PRO A 309 18.69 -15.02 -12.25
N SER A 310 18.24 -16.18 -12.72
CA SER A 310 18.14 -17.40 -11.90
C SER A 310 19.49 -18.03 -11.55
N ALA A 311 20.53 -17.68 -12.31
CA ALA A 311 21.92 -18.04 -12.04
C ALA A 311 22.84 -16.91 -12.52
N ILE A 312 24.01 -16.80 -11.89
CA ILE A 312 25.10 -15.88 -12.27
C ILE A 312 26.38 -16.70 -12.26
N ASP A 313 27.10 -16.71 -13.37
CA ASP A 313 28.40 -17.39 -13.50
C ASP A 313 29.55 -16.39 -13.40
N PHE A 314 30.66 -16.85 -12.82
CA PHE A 314 31.94 -16.17 -12.67
C PHE A 314 33.10 -16.95 -13.35
N GLY A 315 32.77 -18.06 -14.03
CA GLY A 315 33.70 -18.82 -14.85
C GLY A 315 34.76 -19.59 -14.05
N SER A 316 35.81 -20.01 -14.75
CA SER A 316 36.94 -20.75 -14.18
C SER A 316 38.11 -19.81 -13.88
N VAL A 317 38.30 -19.50 -12.59
CA VAL A 317 39.28 -18.50 -12.14
C VAL A 317 40.50 -19.16 -11.49
N SER A 318 41.70 -18.74 -11.90
CA SER A 318 42.94 -19.20 -11.25
C SER A 318 43.09 -18.62 -9.84
N ILE A 319 43.42 -19.47 -8.87
CA ILE A 319 43.72 -19.05 -7.49
C ILE A 319 45.03 -18.25 -7.49
N ARG A 320 45.01 -17.04 -6.92
CA ARG A 320 46.19 -16.19 -6.79
C ARG A 320 46.80 -16.24 -5.38
N PRO A 321 48.13 -16.04 -5.23
CA PRO A 321 48.77 -15.89 -3.92
C PRO A 321 48.40 -14.58 -3.20
N SER A 322 47.86 -13.59 -3.90
CA SER A 322 47.20 -12.42 -3.34
C SER A 322 45.68 -12.62 -3.32
N GLY A 323 44.96 -11.84 -2.51
CA GLY A 323 43.52 -11.71 -2.71
C GLY A 323 43.20 -11.18 -4.12
N GLN A 324 41.99 -11.47 -4.63
CA GLN A 324 41.54 -11.03 -5.95
C GLN A 324 40.05 -10.71 -5.97
N GLN A 325 39.69 -9.64 -6.68
CA GLN A 325 38.32 -9.41 -7.11
C GLN A 325 38.04 -10.22 -8.38
N ILE A 326 36.84 -10.78 -8.46
CA ILE A 326 36.33 -11.57 -9.58
C ILE A 326 35.02 -10.92 -10.03
N TYR A 327 34.98 -10.54 -11.30
CA TYR A 327 33.85 -9.90 -11.95
C TYR A 327 33.10 -10.91 -12.83
N ARG A 328 31.85 -10.60 -13.17
CA ARG A 328 31.08 -11.44 -14.11
C ARG A 328 31.64 -11.27 -15.52
N ASP A 329 31.56 -12.29 -16.36
CA ASP A 329 31.87 -12.15 -17.79
C ASP A 329 30.76 -11.38 -18.56
N GLN A 330 29.57 -11.23 -17.97
CA GLN A 330 28.39 -10.62 -18.59
C GLN A 330 27.73 -9.57 -17.70
N ALA A 331 27.07 -8.60 -18.34
CA ALA A 331 26.14 -7.71 -17.66
C ALA A 331 24.93 -8.50 -17.11
N MET A 332 24.29 -7.98 -16.06
CA MET A 332 23.03 -8.51 -15.56
C MET A 332 21.97 -7.41 -15.53
N THR A 333 20.70 -7.77 -15.71
CA THR A 333 19.57 -6.86 -15.50
C THR A 333 18.64 -7.45 -14.45
N VAL A 334 18.25 -6.64 -13.48
CA VAL A 334 17.14 -6.92 -12.56
C VAL A 334 15.99 -6.00 -12.96
N THR A 335 14.80 -6.54 -13.18
CA THR A 335 13.64 -5.75 -13.62
C THR A 335 12.62 -5.65 -12.49
N VAL A 336 12.28 -4.42 -12.13
CA VAL A 336 11.18 -4.10 -11.20
C VAL A 336 9.96 -3.68 -12.03
N SER A 337 8.81 -4.28 -11.79
CA SER A 337 7.55 -3.97 -12.48
C SER A 337 6.35 -4.12 -11.55
N HIS A 338 5.14 -3.83 -12.03
CA HIS A 338 3.93 -3.94 -11.22
C HIS A 338 2.67 -4.31 -12.01
N LEU A 339 1.65 -4.72 -11.27
CA LEU A 339 0.24 -4.64 -11.67
C LEU A 339 -0.49 -3.68 -10.72
N ARG A 340 -1.22 -2.69 -11.26
CA ARG A 340 -2.01 -1.67 -10.52
C ARG A 340 -1.25 -0.79 -9.49
N ALA A 341 0.07 -0.84 -9.42
CA ALA A 341 0.85 -0.17 -8.37
C ALA A 341 1.56 1.14 -8.80
N LEU A 342 1.04 1.82 -9.82
CA LEU A 342 1.59 3.09 -10.31
C LEU A 342 1.69 4.13 -9.19
N GLY A 343 2.84 4.81 -9.06
CA GLY A 343 3.06 5.82 -8.02
C GLY A 343 3.43 5.28 -6.64
N TYR A 344 3.45 3.96 -6.41
CA TYR A 344 3.90 3.38 -5.14
C TYR A 344 5.43 3.44 -5.03
N ALA A 345 5.95 3.81 -3.86
CA ALA A 345 7.38 3.76 -3.57
C ALA A 345 7.82 2.30 -3.34
N TRP A 346 8.98 1.91 -3.86
CA TRP A 346 9.52 0.55 -3.76
C TRP A 346 10.99 0.55 -3.33
N ARG A 347 11.38 -0.53 -2.66
CA ARG A 347 12.75 -0.80 -2.21
C ARG A 347 13.14 -2.23 -2.58
N LEU A 348 14.25 -2.37 -3.29
CA LEU A 348 14.88 -3.64 -3.62
C LEU A 348 16.04 -3.90 -2.65
N THR A 349 16.03 -5.07 -2.01
CA THR A 349 17.11 -5.52 -1.12
C THR A 349 17.67 -6.88 -1.56
N ALA A 350 18.87 -7.20 -1.09
CA ALA A 350 19.48 -8.52 -1.28
C ALA A 350 20.27 -8.99 -0.05
N THR A 351 20.39 -10.32 0.09
CA THR A 351 21.35 -11.02 0.95
C THR A 351 22.00 -12.17 0.18
N ALA A 352 23.18 -12.61 0.61
CA ALA A 352 23.86 -13.78 0.07
C ALA A 352 24.22 -14.77 1.19
N THR A 353 24.20 -16.06 0.89
CA THR A 353 24.91 -17.06 1.70
C THR A 353 26.42 -17.01 1.41
N PRO A 354 27.29 -17.37 2.36
CA PRO A 354 28.71 -17.61 2.08
C PRO A 354 28.95 -18.61 0.94
N LEU A 355 30.00 -18.40 0.14
CA LEU A 355 30.36 -19.29 -0.98
C LEU A 355 30.78 -20.66 -0.44
N THR A 356 30.04 -21.72 -0.77
CA THR A 356 30.28 -23.07 -0.25
C THR A 356 30.57 -24.05 -1.37
N SER A 357 31.56 -24.92 -1.20
CA SER A 357 31.91 -25.97 -2.16
C SER A 357 31.16 -27.27 -1.89
N SER A 358 31.14 -28.16 -2.89
CA SER A 358 30.58 -29.52 -2.77
C SER A 358 31.25 -30.38 -1.69
N GLY A 359 32.46 -30.01 -1.26
CA GLY A 359 33.18 -30.64 -0.14
C GLY A 359 32.90 -30.00 1.23
N GLY A 360 31.98 -29.03 1.32
CA GLY A 360 31.65 -28.33 2.57
C GLY A 360 32.67 -27.28 3.01
N HIS A 361 33.62 -26.90 2.15
CA HIS A 361 34.50 -25.75 2.43
C HIS A 361 33.77 -24.46 2.12
N THR A 362 33.73 -23.53 3.09
CA THR A 362 33.03 -22.26 2.97
C THR A 362 34.01 -21.08 2.98
N LEU A 363 33.80 -20.13 2.07
CA LEU A 363 34.46 -18.83 2.03
C LEU A 363 33.46 -17.77 2.49
N THR A 364 33.87 -16.92 3.43
CA THR A 364 33.03 -15.90 4.07
C THR A 364 33.54 -14.48 3.80
N ASP A 365 32.64 -13.51 3.77
CA ASP A 365 32.87 -12.13 3.34
C ASP A 365 33.52 -12.08 1.96
N THR A 366 32.83 -12.72 1.01
CA THR A 366 33.24 -12.90 -0.38
C THR A 366 32.25 -12.38 -1.40
N VAL A 367 30.94 -12.40 -1.13
CA VAL A 367 29.91 -11.93 -2.08
C VAL A 367 29.58 -10.46 -1.81
N PHE A 368 29.96 -9.58 -2.73
CA PHE A 368 29.77 -8.12 -2.63
C PHE A 368 28.86 -7.59 -3.73
N PHE A 369 28.27 -6.42 -3.48
CA PHE A 369 27.52 -5.65 -4.45
C PHE A 369 28.07 -4.23 -4.57
N LYS A 370 28.39 -3.81 -5.80
CA LYS A 370 28.72 -2.43 -6.15
C LYS A 370 27.48 -1.73 -6.72
N ARG A 371 26.95 -0.74 -6.01
CA ARG A 371 25.83 0.11 -6.43
C ARG A 371 26.25 1.10 -7.53
N GLU A 372 25.25 1.74 -8.15
CA GLU A 372 25.43 2.74 -9.22
C GLU A 372 26.18 4.01 -8.74
N ASP A 373 26.03 4.39 -7.46
CA ASP A 373 26.81 5.44 -6.80
C ASP A 373 28.29 5.07 -6.55
N GLY A 374 28.68 3.84 -6.89
CA GLY A 374 29.99 3.26 -6.63
C GLY A 374 30.16 2.65 -5.24
N THR A 375 29.16 2.75 -4.34
CA THR A 375 29.23 2.19 -2.99
C THR A 375 29.27 0.66 -3.04
N ILE A 376 30.24 0.07 -2.33
CA ILE A 376 30.40 -1.38 -2.18
C ILE A 376 29.81 -1.83 -0.84
N VAL A 377 28.99 -2.87 -0.85
CA VAL A 377 28.43 -3.53 0.35
C VAL A 377 28.63 -5.04 0.30
N SER A 378 28.84 -5.69 1.45
CA SER A 378 28.89 -7.15 1.56
C SER A 378 27.47 -7.71 1.67
N LEU A 379 27.08 -8.63 0.79
CA LEU A 379 25.75 -9.25 0.82
C LEU A 379 25.63 -10.34 1.90
N GLU A 380 26.76 -10.81 2.43
CA GLU A 380 26.80 -11.77 3.54
C GLU A 380 26.56 -11.10 4.90
N GLN A 381 26.77 -9.78 5.00
CA GLN A 381 26.60 -8.98 6.22
C GLN A 381 25.16 -8.50 6.45
N GLY A 382 24.17 -9.36 6.18
CA GLY A 382 22.74 -9.07 6.34
C GLY A 382 22.14 -8.24 5.20
N VAL A 383 20.87 -7.82 5.39
CA VAL A 383 20.01 -7.25 4.33
C VAL A 383 20.55 -5.91 3.83
N GLN A 384 21.04 -5.88 2.60
CA GLN A 384 21.51 -4.67 1.93
C GLN A 384 20.43 -4.06 1.04
N VAL A 385 20.23 -2.74 1.13
CA VAL A 385 19.47 -1.99 0.11
C VAL A 385 20.29 -1.93 -1.17
N ILE A 386 19.66 -2.23 -2.31
CA ILE A 386 20.30 -2.26 -3.63
C ILE A 386 19.85 -1.09 -4.50
N ALA A 387 18.54 -0.86 -4.56
CA ALA A 387 17.92 0.25 -5.29
C ALA A 387 16.59 0.62 -4.63
N GLU A 388 16.15 1.85 -4.87
CA GLU A 388 14.85 2.38 -4.43
C GLU A 388 14.27 3.25 -5.56
N GLY A 389 12.96 3.45 -5.55
CA GLY A 389 12.31 4.32 -6.52
C GLY A 389 10.81 4.39 -6.36
N THR A 390 10.15 4.93 -7.38
CA THR A 390 8.69 4.97 -7.50
C THR A 390 8.27 4.14 -8.71
N MET A 391 7.15 3.43 -8.60
CA MET A 391 6.56 2.63 -9.66
C MET A 391 6.06 3.51 -10.81
N THR A 392 6.49 3.19 -12.03
CA THR A 392 6.14 3.85 -13.30
C THR A 392 5.33 2.93 -14.21
N GLU A 393 4.62 3.47 -15.20
CA GLU A 393 3.83 2.69 -16.17
C GLU A 393 4.69 1.65 -16.92
N GLN A 394 5.94 1.99 -17.17
CA GLN A 394 6.96 1.12 -17.74
C GLN A 394 7.74 0.44 -16.61
N ALA A 395 8.14 -0.82 -16.81
CA ALA A 395 9.05 -1.52 -15.92
C ALA A 395 10.41 -0.81 -15.83
N THR A 396 11.03 -0.86 -14.65
CA THR A 396 12.34 -0.26 -14.37
C THR A 396 13.44 -1.31 -14.51
N PRO A 397 14.28 -1.26 -15.56
CA PRO A 397 15.44 -2.13 -15.70
C PRO A 397 16.64 -1.58 -14.93
N LEU A 398 17.13 -2.34 -13.96
CA LEU A 398 18.36 -2.09 -13.22
C LEU A 398 19.48 -2.92 -13.86
N THR A 399 20.17 -2.34 -14.84
CA THR A 399 21.23 -3.03 -15.61
C THR A 399 22.61 -2.70 -15.05
N TYR A 400 23.34 -3.73 -14.64
CA TYR A 400 24.67 -3.64 -14.07
C TYR A 400 25.69 -4.27 -15.03
N GLY A 401 26.72 -3.51 -15.42
CA GLY A 401 27.81 -3.99 -16.27
C GLY A 401 28.63 -5.12 -15.64
N PRO A 402 29.56 -5.77 -16.39
CA PRO A 402 30.43 -6.82 -15.88
C PRO A 402 31.14 -6.47 -14.55
N THR A 403 31.51 -5.20 -14.39
CA THR A 403 32.25 -4.62 -13.26
C THR A 403 31.37 -4.07 -12.13
N ASP A 404 30.05 -4.22 -12.23
CA ASP A 404 29.06 -3.52 -11.40
C ASP A 404 27.97 -4.48 -10.89
N GLY A 405 27.27 -4.10 -9.83
CA GLY A 405 26.40 -5.03 -9.12
C GLY A 405 27.21 -6.13 -8.42
N ILE A 406 26.79 -7.39 -8.54
CA ILE A 406 27.40 -8.52 -7.82
C ILE A 406 28.80 -8.84 -8.36
N PHE A 407 29.80 -8.85 -7.48
CA PHE A 407 31.16 -9.33 -7.72
C PHE A 407 31.68 -10.13 -6.52
N LEU A 408 32.74 -10.91 -6.71
CA LEU A 408 33.36 -11.68 -5.62
C LEU A 408 34.68 -11.04 -5.19
N ASN A 409 34.99 -11.05 -3.89
CA ASN A 409 36.28 -10.64 -3.34
C ASN A 409 36.89 -11.81 -2.57
N VAL A 410 37.79 -12.57 -3.22
CA VAL A 410 38.33 -13.81 -2.67
C VAL A 410 39.68 -13.54 -2.01
N GLN A 411 39.76 -13.81 -0.70
CA GLN A 411 40.99 -13.61 0.08
C GLN A 411 42.07 -14.63 -0.29
N SER A 412 43.34 -14.28 -0.03
CA SER A 412 44.49 -15.16 -0.30
C SER A 412 44.42 -16.48 0.48
N GLN A 413 44.87 -17.57 -0.15
CA GLN A 413 45.06 -18.91 0.44
C GLN A 413 43.82 -19.63 1.03
N LEU A 414 42.65 -18.97 1.13
CA LEU A 414 41.39 -19.62 1.49
C LEU A 414 40.82 -20.54 0.38
N PRO A 415 40.71 -20.13 -0.91
CA PRO A 415 40.02 -20.94 -1.91
C PRO A 415 40.79 -22.23 -2.26
N GLN A 416 40.04 -23.31 -2.40
CA GLN A 416 40.50 -24.60 -2.90
C GLN A 416 40.19 -24.74 -4.41
N PRO A 417 40.91 -25.58 -5.18
CA PRO A 417 40.64 -25.79 -6.60
C PRO A 417 39.39 -26.66 -6.81
N THR A 418 38.21 -26.08 -6.60
CA THR A 418 36.90 -26.74 -6.66
C THR A 418 35.80 -25.73 -7.03
N THR A 419 34.61 -26.22 -7.37
CA THR A 419 33.43 -25.38 -7.63
C THR A 419 32.84 -24.87 -6.30
N TYR A 420 32.48 -23.60 -6.27
CA TYR A 420 31.75 -22.94 -5.17
C TYR A 420 30.40 -22.45 -5.66
N GLN A 421 29.41 -22.41 -4.76
CA GLN A 421 28.06 -21.90 -5.03
C GLN A 421 27.55 -21.04 -3.86
N THR A 422 26.61 -20.14 -4.15
CA THR A 422 25.93 -19.28 -3.18
C THR A 422 24.49 -19.03 -3.64
N THR A 423 23.57 -18.85 -2.71
CA THR A 423 22.22 -18.36 -2.96
C THR A 423 22.14 -16.88 -2.62
N ILE A 424 21.73 -16.06 -3.59
CA ILE A 424 21.43 -14.63 -3.37
C ILE A 424 19.91 -14.47 -3.30
N ASN A 425 19.41 -14.12 -2.13
CA ASN A 425 17.99 -13.89 -1.89
C ASN A 425 17.70 -12.42 -2.17
N TRP A 426 16.80 -12.15 -3.12
CA TRP A 426 16.33 -10.82 -3.45
C TRP A 426 14.93 -10.59 -2.88
N THR A 427 14.65 -9.37 -2.43
CA THR A 427 13.33 -9.00 -1.92
C THR A 427 12.94 -7.62 -2.42
N LEU A 428 11.76 -7.51 -3.02
CA LEU A 428 11.14 -6.25 -3.44
C LEU A 428 9.97 -5.94 -2.50
N VAL A 429 10.02 -4.80 -1.82
CA VAL A 429 9.00 -4.38 -0.83
C VAL A 429 8.50 -2.96 -1.13
N SER A 430 7.34 -2.59 -0.59
CA SER A 430 6.97 -1.18 -0.49
C SER A 430 8.01 -0.43 0.33
N ALA A 431 8.47 0.70 -0.18
CA ALA A 431 8.95 1.75 0.69
C ALA A 431 7.73 2.46 1.32
N PRO A 432 7.86 3.04 2.53
CA PRO A 432 6.78 3.80 3.18
C PRO A 432 6.44 5.10 2.46
#